data_AF-A0A9D1U4T0-F1
#
_entry.id   AF-A0A9D1U4T0-F1
#
_cell.length_a   1.000
_cell.length_b   1.000
_cell.length_c   1.000
_cell.angle_alpha   90.00
_cell.angle_beta   90.00
_cell.angle_gamma   90.00
#
_symmetry.space_group_name_H-M   'P 1'
#
loop_
_entity.id
_entity.type
_entity.pdbx_description
1 polymer ?
#
loop_
_entity_poly.entity_id
_entity_poly.type
_entity_poly.pdbx_seq_one_letter_code
_entity_poly.pdbx_strand_id
1 'polypeptide(L)' 'MANTQFSDTIHVLVYIAYFQGQKMTSAEIASSLETSPSLIRKIMATLKKTDLL' A
#
# COMPACT_ATOMS: atom_id res chain seq x y z
N MET A 1 -7.02 -0.26 -17.20
CA MET A 1 -5.74 -0.19 -16.47
C MET A 1 -5.60 1.02 -15.53
N ALA A 2 -6.47 2.06 -15.60
CA ALA A 2 -6.44 3.17 -14.63
C ALA A 2 -7.25 2.92 -13.33
N ASN A 3 -8.29 2.08 -13.38
CA ASN A 3 -9.20 1.88 -12.24
C ASN A 3 -8.59 1.08 -11.09
N THR A 4 -7.63 0.19 -11.37
CA THR A 4 -6.97 -0.64 -10.34
C THR A 4 -5.98 0.17 -9.49
N GLN A 5 -5.26 1.14 -10.07
CA GLN A 5 -4.27 1.90 -9.30
C GLN A 5 -4.87 2.71 -8.14
N PHE A 6 -6.04 3.33 -8.35
CA PHE A 6 -6.75 4.04 -7.28
C PHE A 6 -7.20 3.07 -6.20
N SER A 7 -7.85 1.96 -6.59
CA SER A 7 -8.27 0.90 -5.67
C SER A 7 -7.09 0.34 -4.86
N ASP A 8 -5.97 0.04 -5.52
CA ASP A 8 -4.75 -0.48 -4.88
C ASP A 8 -4.19 0.52 -3.88
N THR A 9 -4.18 1.81 -4.23
CA THR A 9 -3.69 2.87 -3.33
C THR A 9 -4.55 2.99 -2.08
N ILE A 10 -5.88 2.97 -2.23
CA ILE A 10 -6.81 2.99 -1.09
C ILE A 10 -6.66 1.71 -0.25
N HIS A 11 -6.52 0.55 -0.88
CA HIS A 11 -6.32 -0.71 -0.17
C HIS A 11 -5.01 -0.68 0.65
N VAL A 12 -3.89 -0.22 0.07
CA VAL A 12 -2.63 -0.04 0.81
C VAL A 12 -2.81 0.90 2.01
N LEU A 13 -3.47 2.04 1.82
CA LEU A 13 -3.69 3.02 2.90
C LEU A 13 -4.52 2.42 4.04
N VAL A 14 -5.63 1.74 3.71
CA VAL A 14 -6.50 1.06 4.69
C VAL A 14 -5.76 -0.06 5.40
N TYR A 15 -4.97 -0.86 4.68
CA TYR A 15 -4.18 -1.95 5.25
C TYR A 15 -3.19 -1.43 6.29
N ILE A 16 -2.45 -0.36 5.97
CA ILE A 16 -1.51 0.27 6.91
C ILE A 16 -2.24 0.82 8.14
N ALA A 17 -3.38 1.49 7.95
CA ALA A 17 -4.16 2.04 9.05
C ALA A 17 -4.75 0.95 9.96
N TYR A 18 -5.23 -0.16 9.37
CA TYR A 18 -5.81 -1.27 10.12
C TYR A 18 -4.80 -1.98 11.04
N PHE A 19 -3.57 -2.14 10.56
CA PHE A 19 -2.48 -2.78 11.31
C PHE A 19 -1.52 -1.75 11.95
N GLN A 20 -1.97 -0.52 12.18
CA GLN A 20 -1.16 0.53 12.76
C GLN A 20 -0.54 0.09 14.09
N GLY A 21 0.76 0.34 14.25
CA GLY A 21 1.53 -0.07 15.45
C GLY A 21 2.13 -1.48 15.37
N GLN A 22 1.82 -2.26 14.34
CA GLN A 22 2.46 -3.56 14.09
C GLN A 22 3.63 -3.40 13.09
N LYS A 23 4.65 -4.25 13.23
CA LYS A 23 5.71 -4.34 12.21
C LYS A 23 5.13 -5.03 10.98
N MET A 24 5.32 -4.41 9.83
CA MET A 24 4.81 -4.93 8.57
C MET A 24 5.80 -4.65 7.44
N THR A 25 5.80 -5.55 6.46
CA THR A 25 6.65 -5.53 5.29
C THR A 25 5.83 -5.28 4.03
N SER A 26 6.46 -4.73 3.00
CA SER A 26 5.82 -4.59 1.69
C SER A 26 5.46 -5.93 1.05
N ALA A 27 6.09 -7.03 1.47
CA ALA A 27 5.77 -8.37 1.00
C ALA A 27 4.43 -8.88 1.55
N GLU A 28 4.14 -8.63 2.82
CA GLU A 28 2.87 -9.00 3.45
C GLU A 28 1.70 -8.24 2.81
N ILE A 29 1.86 -6.92 2.61
CA ILE A 29 0.85 -6.09 1.92
C ILE A 29 0.65 -6.60 0.48
N ALA A 30 1.74 -6.88 -0.24
CA ALA A 30 1.68 -7.36 -1.61
C ALA A 30 0.95 -8.70 -1.73
N SER A 31 1.15 -9.61 -0.76
CA SER A 31 0.41 -10.87 -0.69
C SER A 31 -1.08 -10.67 -0.51
N SER A 32 -1.50 -9.68 0.31
CA SER A 32 -2.92 -9.36 0.51
C SER A 32 -3.58 -8.73 -0.71
N LEU A 33 -2.82 -7.98 -1.51
CA LEU A 33 -3.29 -7.30 -2.72
C LEU A 33 -3.06 -8.13 -4.00
N GLU A 34 -2.58 -9.37 -3.87
CA GLU A 34 -2.20 -10.25 -4.99
C GLU A 34 -1.30 -9.53 -6.03
N THR A 35 -0.34 -8.76 -5.53
CA THR A 35 0.52 -7.89 -6.35
C THR A 35 2.00 -8.03 -5.97
N SER A 36 2.84 -7.14 -6.50
CA SER A 36 4.29 -7.15 -6.25
C SER A 36 4.70 -6.20 -5.11
N PRO A 37 5.71 -6.58 -4.28
CA PRO A 37 6.27 -5.67 -3.27
C PRO A 37 6.86 -4.39 -3.85
N SER A 38 7.26 -4.41 -5.13
CA SER A 38 7.74 -3.23 -5.85
C SER A 38 6.64 -2.19 -6.07
N LEU A 39 5.42 -2.63 -6.44
CA LEU A 39 4.28 -1.73 -6.59
C LEU A 39 3.89 -1.12 -5.23
N ILE A 40 3.84 -1.93 -4.17
CA ILE A 40 3.53 -1.46 -2.82
C ILE A 40 4.52 -0.37 -2.37
N ARG A 41 5.82 -0.59 -2.54
CA ARG A 41 6.84 0.41 -2.20
C ARG A 41 6.66 1.71 -2.98
N LYS A 42 6.29 1.63 -4.26
CA LYS A 42 5.99 2.81 -5.08
C LYS A 42 4.76 3.57 -4.56
N ILE A 43 3.69 2.86 -4.21
CA ILE A 43 2.47 3.46 -3.64
C ILE A 43 2.80 4.13 -2.30
N MET A 44 3.48 3.43 -1.38
CA MET A 44 3.88 3.99 -0.08
C MET A 44 4.77 5.22 -0.23
N ALA A 45 5.71 5.22 -1.18
CA ALA A 45 6.55 6.38 -1.45
C ALA A 45 5.73 7.58 -1.96
N THR A 46 4.68 7.35 -2.76
CA THR A 46 3.76 8.42 -3.18
C THR A 46 2.95 8.94 -2.01
N LEU A 47 2.35 8.06 -1.19
CA LEU A 47 1.55 8.45 -0.02
C LEU A 47 2.37 9.29 0.97
N LYS A 48 3.62 8.90 1.22
CA LYS A 48 4.55 9.64 2.07
C LYS A 48 4.92 11.01 1.51
N LYS A 49 5.00 11.16 0.18
CA LYS A 49 5.27 12.46 -0.46
C LYS A 49 4.07 13.42 -0.40
N THR A 50 2.87 12.89 -0.18
CA THR A 50 1.63 13.65 -0.09
C THR A 50 1.12 13.81 1.35
N ASP A 51 1.95 13.49 2.35
CA ASP A 51 1.61 13.52 3.78
C ASP A 51 0.35 12.71 4.13
N LEU A 52 0.08 11.65 3.36
CA LEU A 52 -1.01 10.69 3.63
C LEU A 52 -0.52 9.46 4.40
N LEU A 53 0.80 9.31 4.56
CA LEU A 53 1.47 8.25 5.30
C LEU A 53 2.71 8.78 6.03
#